data_AF-A0A562R6H9-F1
#
_entry.id   AF-A0A562R6H9-F1
#
_cell.length_a   1.000
_cell.length_b   1.000
_cell.length_c   1.000
_cell.angle_alpha   90.00
_cell.angle_beta   90.00
_cell.angle_gamma   90.00
#
_symmetry.space_group_name_H-M   'P 1'
#
loop_
_entity.id
_entity.type
_entity.pdbx_description
1 polymer ?
#
loop_
_entity_poly.entity_id
_entity_poly.type
_entity_poly.pdbx_seq_one_letter_code
_entity_poly.pdbx_strand_id
1 'polypeptide(L)'
;MDQSRPYQTMCTMAVEIQARWIPAKGDVYLTPQQGNHPCFWSGPEGEDTFRKGFAIRREGNIIFLEARIWLPRLNQLMDLAQIPGIRFQDMTFRFHTWAGKPGEREKDPVMQQYKSLEQLWLAFIMASHFSRQWDGTRWVLIPPVTA
;
A
#
# COMPACT_ATOMS: atom_id res chain seq x y z
N MET A 1 -4.37 -7.59 9.72
CA MET A 1 -4.54 -6.45 8.81
C MET A 1 -4.74 -5.22 9.66
N ASP A 2 -3.85 -4.25 9.49
CA ASP A 2 -4.03 -2.91 10.02
C ASP A 2 -5.24 -2.22 9.35
N GLN A 3 -6.22 -1.80 10.16
CA GLN A 3 -7.41 -1.05 9.72
C GLN A 3 -7.41 0.38 10.28
N SER A 4 -6.29 0.82 10.86
CA SER A 4 -6.17 2.15 11.46
C SER A 4 -6.24 3.25 10.40
N ARG A 5 -6.81 4.40 10.77
CA ARG A 5 -6.89 5.57 9.88
C ARG A 5 -5.53 6.01 9.31
N PRO A 6 -4.41 5.98 10.07
CA PRO A 6 -3.09 6.27 9.51
C PRO A 6 -2.73 5.34 8.35
N TYR A 7 -2.94 4.04 8.49
CA TYR A 7 -2.65 3.08 7.42
C TYR A 7 -3.56 3.27 6.20
N GLN A 8 -4.85 3.51 6.42
CA GLN A 8 -5.79 3.83 5.34
C GLN A 8 -5.37 5.10 4.57
N THR A 9 -4.89 6.12 5.29
CA THR A 9 -4.38 7.37 4.69
C THR A 9 -3.11 7.12 3.88
N MET A 10 -2.16 6.34 4.42
CA MET A 10 -0.94 5.93 3.71
C MET A 10 -1.29 5.20 2.41
N CYS A 11 -2.22 4.25 2.45
CA CYS A 11 -2.67 3.50 1.26
C CYS A 11 -3.35 4.40 0.23
N THR A 12 -4.20 5.32 0.69
CA THR A 12 -4.90 6.29 -0.17
C THR A 12 -3.93 7.18 -0.93
N MET A 13 -2.85 7.62 -0.26
CA MET A 13 -1.84 8.48 -0.85
C MET A 13 -0.81 7.73 -1.70
N ALA A 14 -0.71 6.40 -1.59
CA ALA A 14 0.26 5.56 -2.30
C ALA A 14 -0.16 5.31 -3.76
N VAL A 15 -0.28 6.37 -4.55
CA VAL A 15 -0.82 6.36 -5.91
C VAL A 15 -0.11 5.34 -6.82
N GLU A 16 1.20 5.13 -6.64
CA GLU A 16 1.99 4.19 -7.41
C GLU A 16 1.58 2.73 -7.17
N ILE A 17 1.25 2.38 -5.92
CA ILE A 17 0.78 1.05 -5.55
C ILE A 17 -0.67 0.86 -5.99
N GLN A 18 -1.52 1.86 -5.76
CA GLN A 18 -2.92 1.81 -6.18
C GLN A 18 -3.08 1.65 -7.70
N ALA A 19 -2.23 2.32 -8.48
CA ALA A 19 -2.24 2.22 -9.94
C ALA A 19 -1.81 0.84 -10.46
N ARG A 20 -1.09 0.05 -9.66
CA ARG A 20 -0.61 -1.30 -9.99
C ARG A 20 -1.48 -2.40 -9.40
N TRP A 21 -2.47 -2.06 -8.58
CA TRP A 21 -3.35 -3.05 -7.97
C TRP A 21 -4.20 -3.75 -9.04
N ILE A 22 -4.09 -5.09 -9.06
CA ILE A 22 -4.94 -5.99 -9.83
C ILE A 22 -5.77 -6.77 -8.81
N PRO A 23 -7.08 -6.51 -8.68
CA PRO A 23 -7.90 -7.12 -7.65
C PRO A 23 -7.92 -8.64 -7.75
N ALA A 24 -7.62 -9.29 -6.63
CA ALA A 24 -7.74 -10.72 -6.42
C ALA A 24 -8.83 -11.00 -5.38
N LYS A 25 -9.48 -12.17 -5.49
CA LYS A 25 -10.50 -12.58 -4.53
C LYS A 25 -9.94 -12.55 -3.10
N GLY A 26 -10.67 -11.90 -2.20
CA GLY A 26 -10.27 -11.70 -0.81
C GLY A 26 -9.35 -10.50 -0.57
N ASP A 27 -9.05 -9.70 -1.59
CA ASP A 27 -8.45 -8.38 -1.39
C ASP A 27 -9.38 -7.49 -0.58
N VAL A 28 -8.77 -6.63 0.23
CA VAL A 28 -9.53 -5.66 1.03
C VAL A 28 -9.32 -4.27 0.45
N TYR A 29 -10.39 -3.48 0.40
CA TYR A 29 -10.34 -2.13 -0.13
C TYR A 29 -11.31 -1.20 0.59
N LEU A 30 -11.18 0.11 0.37
CA LEU A 30 -12.13 1.14 0.78
C LEU A 30 -12.84 1.73 -0.43
N THR A 31 -14.05 2.22 -0.20
CA THR A 31 -14.78 3.08 -1.13
C THR A 31 -15.00 4.44 -0.49
N PRO A 32 -15.05 5.53 -1.28
CA PRO A 32 -15.45 6.84 -0.77
C PRO A 32 -16.84 6.81 -0.11
N GLN A 33 -17.75 5.95 -0.59
CA GLN A 33 -19.13 5.85 -0.12
C GLN A 33 -19.23 5.19 1.26
N GLN A 34 -18.40 4.18 1.54
CA GLN A 34 -18.39 3.47 2.82
C GLN A 34 -17.43 4.08 3.85
N GLY A 35 -16.70 5.14 3.47
CA GLY A 35 -15.76 5.83 4.34
C GLY A 35 -14.63 4.92 4.82
N ASN A 36 -14.53 4.72 6.13
CA ASN A 36 -13.43 3.95 6.75
C ASN A 36 -13.74 2.46 6.92
N HIS A 37 -14.87 1.97 6.41
CA HIS A 37 -15.27 0.57 6.54
C HIS A 37 -14.69 -0.27 5.37
N PRO A 38 -13.77 -1.21 5.65
CA PRO A 38 -13.17 -2.03 4.61
C PRO A 38 -14.17 -3.02 4.02
N CYS A 39 -14.04 -3.25 2.71
CA CYS A 39 -14.79 -4.24 1.96
C CYS A 39 -13.87 -5.32 1.39
N PHE A 40 -14.44 -6.48 1.13
CA PHE A 40 -13.74 -7.60 0.53
C PHE A 40 -14.12 -7.71 -0.95
N TRP A 41 -13.12 -7.93 -1.79
CA TRP A 41 -13.33 -8.24 -3.20
C TRP A 41 -13.78 -9.70 -3.33
N SER A 42 -15.06 -9.92 -3.63
CA SER A 42 -15.63 -11.27 -3.81
C SER A 42 -15.39 -11.84 -5.21
N GLY A 43 -14.95 -10.99 -6.14
CA GLY A 43 -14.86 -11.29 -7.57
C GLY A 43 -15.57 -10.21 -8.40
N PRO A 44 -15.62 -10.37 -9.73
CA PRO A 44 -16.33 -9.45 -10.62
C PRO A 44 -17.85 -9.63 -10.44
N GLU A 45 -18.43 -9.02 -9.41
CA GLU A 45 -19.87 -8.98 -9.20
C GLU A 45 -20.48 -7.82 -10.01
N GLY A 46 -20.73 -8.04 -11.30
CA GLY A 46 -21.31 -7.03 -12.19
C GLY A 46 -20.39 -5.85 -12.52
N GLU A 47 -19.11 -5.92 -12.14
CA GLU A 47 -18.08 -5.01 -12.60
C GLU A 47 -17.50 -5.52 -13.93
N ASP A 48 -17.54 -4.69 -14.97
CA ASP A 48 -17.06 -5.07 -16.30
C ASP A 48 -15.54 -5.20 -16.32
N THR A 49 -14.87 -4.24 -15.69
CA THR A 49 -13.41 -4.17 -15.65
C THR A 49 -12.93 -3.37 -14.44
N PHE A 50 -11.71 -3.67 -13.98
CA PHE A 50 -10.98 -2.86 -13.03
C PHE A 50 -9.73 -2.26 -13.68
N ARG A 51 -9.49 -0.96 -13.48
CA ARG A 51 -8.33 -0.30 -14.08
C ARG A 51 -7.77 0.77 -13.15
N LYS A 52 -6.49 0.64 -12.78
CA LYS A 52 -5.71 1.64 -12.03
C LYS A 52 -6.40 2.14 -10.75
N GLY A 53 -6.99 1.26 -9.96
CA GLY A 53 -7.69 1.65 -8.72
C GLY A 53 -9.15 2.06 -8.92
N PHE A 54 -9.72 1.89 -10.12
CA PHE A 54 -11.12 2.20 -10.40
C PHE A 54 -11.89 0.96 -10.85
N ALA A 55 -13.03 0.73 -10.20
CA ALA A 55 -14.07 -0.17 -10.66
C ALA A 55 -14.89 0.53 -11.76
N ILE A 56 -15.09 -0.16 -12.88
CA ILE A 56 -15.87 0.34 -14.02
C ILE A 56 -17.11 -0.52 -14.16
N ARG A 57 -18.28 0.11 -14.05
CA ARG A 57 -19.58 -0.54 -14.21
C ARG A 57 -20.38 0.14 -15.31
N ARG A 58 -20.92 -0.63 -16.26
CA ARG A 58 -21.84 -0.10 -17.29
C ARG A 58 -23.27 -0.48 -16.96
N GLU A 59 -24.15 0.51 -16.97
CA GLU A 59 -25.59 0.30 -16.91
C GLU A 59 -26.23 0.98 -18.12
N GLY A 60 -26.57 0.18 -19.13
CA GLY A 60 -27.00 0.69 -20.44
C GLY A 60 -25.90 1.52 -21.10
N ASN A 61 -26.17 2.80 -21.35
CA ASN A 61 -25.23 3.75 -21.97
C ASN A 61 -24.44 4.59 -20.95
N ILE A 62 -24.64 4.37 -19.65
CA ILE A 62 -23.97 5.13 -18.59
C ILE A 62 -22.79 4.33 -18.06
N ILE A 63 -21.64 4.99 -17.93
CA ILE A 63 -20.42 4.43 -17.34
C ILE A 63 -20.26 5.01 -15.95
N PHE A 64 -20.28 4.13 -14.94
CA PHE A 64 -19.97 4.45 -13.56
C PHE A 64 -18.50 4.14 -13.27
N LEU A 65 -17.80 5.10 -12.68
CA LEU A 65 -16.43 4.96 -12.20
C LEU A 65 -16.44 5.10 -10.68
N GLU A 66 -16.00 4.07 -9.97
CA GLU A 66 -15.88 4.09 -8.52
C GLU A 66 -14.44 3.89 -8.10
N ALA A 67 -13.89 4.85 -7.34
CA ALA A 67 -12.55 4.72 -6.78
C ALA A 67 -12.54 3.64 -5.70
N ARG A 68 -11.58 2.73 -5.79
CA ARG A 68 -11.36 1.64 -4.84
C ARG A 68 -9.93 1.74 -4.34
N ILE A 69 -9.77 1.97 -3.05
CA ILE A 69 -8.45 2.12 -2.42
C ILE A 69 -8.07 0.78 -1.82
N TRP A 70 -7.08 0.12 -2.40
CA TRP A 70 -6.56 -1.14 -1.90
C TRP A 70 -5.94 -0.97 -0.51
N LEU A 71 -6.28 -1.88 0.39
CA LEU A 71 -5.66 -2.05 1.70
C LEU A 71 -4.90 -3.38 1.72
N PRO A 72 -3.66 -3.43 1.19
CA PRO A 72 -2.92 -4.68 1.12
C PRO A 72 -2.66 -5.26 2.52
N ARG A 73 -2.73 -6.59 2.64
CA ARG A 73 -2.31 -7.31 3.85
C ARG A 73 -0.80 -7.41 3.93
N LEU A 74 -0.29 -7.76 5.12
CA LEU A 74 1.13 -7.98 5.34
C LEU A 74 1.76 -8.93 4.29
N ASN A 75 1.15 -10.10 4.04
CA ASN A 75 1.67 -11.03 3.05
C ASN A 75 1.69 -10.44 1.63
N GLN A 76 0.66 -9.67 1.26
CA GLN A 76 0.57 -9.03 -0.05
C GLN A 76 1.63 -7.93 -0.22
N LEU A 77 1.91 -7.17 0.85
CA LEU A 77 3.02 -6.21 0.87
C LEU A 77 4.37 -6.93 0.71
N MET A 78 4.57 -8.06 1.40
CA MET A 78 5.80 -8.84 1.27
C MET A 78 6.00 -9.41 -0.14
N ASP A 79 4.91 -9.78 -0.81
CA ASP A 79 4.91 -10.20 -2.22
C ASP A 79 5.24 -9.02 -3.15
N LEU A 80 4.63 -7.85 -2.94
CA LEU A 80 4.92 -6.62 -3.70
C LEU A 80 6.37 -6.13 -3.56
N ALA A 81 6.97 -6.37 -2.40
CA ALA A 81 8.36 -6.00 -2.13
C ALA A 81 9.35 -6.92 -2.86
N GLN A 82 8.93 -8.08 -3.38
CA GLN A 82 9.84 -9.00 -4.05
C GLN A 82 10.42 -8.38 -5.32
N ILE A 83 11.73 -8.56 -5.49
CA ILE A 83 12.45 -8.19 -6.71
C ILE A 83 12.81 -9.48 -7.45
N PRO A 84 12.52 -9.61 -8.75
CA PRO A 84 12.89 -10.78 -9.53
C PRO A 84 14.37 -11.14 -9.38
N GLY A 85 14.65 -12.41 -9.09
CA GLY A 85 16.02 -12.92 -8.89
C GLY A 85 16.58 -12.77 -7.47
N ILE A 86 15.87 -12.10 -6.56
CA ILE A 86 16.25 -12.03 -5.14
C ILE A 86 15.44 -13.07 -4.35
N ARG A 87 16.09 -13.79 -3.43
CA ARG A 87 15.39 -14.74 -2.55
C ARG A 87 14.59 -13.98 -1.51
N PHE A 88 13.45 -14.55 -1.10
CA PHE A 88 12.60 -14.00 -0.06
C PHE A 88 13.33 -13.66 1.25
N GLN A 89 14.29 -14.50 1.67
CA GLN A 89 15.12 -14.29 2.86
C GLN A 89 15.99 -13.02 2.73
N ASP A 90 16.58 -12.81 1.55
CA ASP A 90 17.42 -11.65 1.29
C ASP A 90 16.57 -10.37 1.28
N MET A 91 15.32 -10.43 0.79
CA MET A 91 14.37 -9.31 0.86
C MET A 91 13.98 -8.98 2.31
N THR A 92 13.69 -10.02 3.11
CA THR A 92 13.40 -9.86 4.54
C THR A 92 14.59 -9.25 5.28
N PHE A 93 15.81 -9.67 4.95
CA PHE A 93 17.02 -9.08 5.52
C PHE A 93 17.17 -7.60 5.15
N ARG A 94 16.90 -7.22 3.89
CA ARG A 94 16.89 -5.81 3.46
C ARG A 94 15.86 -4.99 4.22
N PHE A 95 14.65 -5.52 4.39
CA PHE A 95 13.61 -4.87 5.19
C PHE A 95 14.08 -4.62 6.63
N HIS A 96 14.64 -5.62 7.30
CA HIS A 96 15.15 -5.45 8.67
C HIS A 96 16.35 -4.52 8.75
N THR A 97 17.23 -4.54 7.75
CA THR A 97 18.36 -3.61 7.67
C THR A 97 17.86 -2.16 7.54
N TRP A 98 16.83 -1.93 6.71
CA TRP A 98 16.21 -0.63 6.53
C TRP A 98 15.43 -0.16 7.77
N ALA A 99 14.68 -1.06 8.41
CA ALA A 99 13.85 -0.74 9.58
C ALA A 99 14.69 -0.45 10.85
N GLY A 100 15.99 -0.79 10.82
CA GLY A 100 16.89 -0.67 11.95
C GLY A 100 16.68 -1.75 13.02
N LYS A 101 17.61 -1.82 13.98
CA LYS A 101 17.47 -2.75 15.11
C LYS A 101 16.37 -2.27 16.08
N PRO A 102 15.73 -3.20 16.82
CA PRO A 102 14.93 -2.83 17.99
C PRO A 102 15.73 -1.90 18.92
N GLY A 103 15.17 -0.75 19.30
CA GLY A 103 15.83 0.30 20.09
C GLY A 103 16.54 1.40 19.29
N GLU A 104 17.07 1.13 18.09
CA GLU A 104 17.51 2.18 17.15
C GLU A 104 16.30 2.84 16.50
N ARG A 105 15.32 2.01 16.11
CA ARG A 105 14.02 2.43 15.59
C ARG A 105 13.29 3.38 16.54
N GLU A 106 13.40 3.14 17.85
CA GLU A 106 12.75 3.94 18.88
C GLU A 106 13.43 5.30 19.07
N LYS A 107 14.64 5.50 18.53
CA LYS A 107 15.32 6.80 18.57
C LYS A 107 15.04 7.63 17.33
N ASP A 108 14.65 7.01 16.22
CA ASP A 108 14.30 7.70 14.98
C ASP A 108 12.84 8.20 15.01
N PRO A 109 12.59 9.52 15.09
CA PRO A 109 11.24 10.08 15.10
C PRO A 109 10.41 9.69 13.86
N VAL A 110 11.06 9.50 12.71
CA VAL A 110 10.40 9.08 11.48
C VAL A 110 9.87 7.66 11.63
N MET A 111 10.63 6.76 12.26
CA MET A 111 10.24 5.35 12.40
C MET A 111 9.21 5.12 13.51
N GLN A 112 9.15 6.00 14.50
CA GLN A 112 8.16 5.94 15.57
C GLN A 112 6.72 6.16 15.08
N GLN A 113 6.53 6.79 13.92
CA GLN A 113 5.20 7.05 13.37
C GLN A 113 4.49 5.77 12.90
N TYR A 114 5.25 4.75 12.52
CA TYR A 114 4.70 3.46 12.06
C TYR A 114 4.36 2.57 13.25
N LYS A 115 3.07 2.27 13.43
CA LYS A 115 2.55 1.49 14.56
C LYS A 115 2.30 0.02 14.24
N SER A 116 2.32 -0.36 12.97
CA SER A 116 2.10 -1.74 12.52
C SER A 116 3.19 -2.21 11.55
N LEU A 117 3.27 -3.53 11.35
CA LEU A 117 4.13 -4.11 10.32
C LEU A 117 3.65 -3.77 8.92
N GLU A 118 2.34 -3.68 8.68
CA GLU A 118 1.79 -3.24 7.40
C GLU A 118 2.22 -1.81 7.05
N GLN A 119 2.18 -0.88 8.01
CA GLN A 119 2.67 0.49 7.81
C GLN A 119 4.17 0.52 7.49
N LEU A 120 4.98 -0.28 8.21
CA LEU A 120 6.42 -0.38 7.97
C LEU A 120 6.74 -0.98 6.60
N TRP A 121 6.11 -2.09 6.22
CA TRP A 121 6.33 -2.72 4.93
C TRP A 121 5.90 -1.82 3.78
N LEU A 122 4.77 -1.13 3.92
CA LEU A 122 4.33 -0.14 2.95
C LEU A 122 5.37 0.98 2.81
N ALA A 123 5.86 1.54 3.92
CA ALA A 123 6.91 2.56 3.91
C ALA A 123 8.22 2.07 3.28
N PHE A 124 8.63 0.83 3.57
CA PHE A 124 9.79 0.20 2.95
C PHE A 124 9.65 0.07 1.43
N ILE A 125 8.49 -0.39 0.94
CA ILE A 125 8.22 -0.50 -0.50
C ILE A 125 8.25 0.89 -1.16
N MET A 126 7.62 1.89 -0.53
CA MET A 126 7.61 3.27 -1.03
C MET A 126 9.03 3.85 -1.10
N ALA A 127 9.87 3.59 -0.11
CA ALA A 127 11.26 4.05 -0.09
C ALA A 127 12.12 3.32 -1.14
N SER A 128 12.03 1.99 -1.19
CA SER A 128 12.92 1.15 -2.02
C SER A 128 12.55 1.12 -3.49
N HIS A 129 11.26 1.11 -3.84
CA HIS A 129 10.79 0.97 -5.22
C HIS A 129 10.41 2.30 -5.87
N PHE A 130 10.08 3.32 -5.06
CA PHE A 130 9.55 4.59 -5.54
C PHE A 130 10.31 5.81 -5.03
N SER A 131 11.35 5.63 -4.21
CA SER A 131 12.13 6.72 -3.61
C SER A 131 11.27 7.74 -2.86
N ARG A 132 10.25 7.25 -2.13
CA ARG A 132 9.34 8.09 -1.33
C ARG A 132 9.36 7.74 0.15
N GLN A 133 9.18 8.76 0.98
CA GLN A 133 9.08 8.66 2.43
C GLN A 133 7.77 9.25 2.92
N TRP A 134 7.21 8.70 4.01
CA TRP A 134 6.02 9.24 4.65
C TRP A 134 6.41 10.40 5.58
N ASP A 135 5.82 11.57 5.38
CA ASP A 135 6.03 12.77 6.23
C ASP A 135 4.98 12.89 7.37
N GLY A 136 4.14 11.87 7.55
CA GLY A 136 3.00 11.88 8.46
C GLY A 136 1.66 12.17 7.78
N THR A 137 1.69 12.80 6.59
CA THR A 137 0.49 13.23 5.85
C THR A 137 0.46 12.72 4.41
N ARG A 138 1.62 12.68 3.73
CA ARG A 138 1.75 12.29 2.32
C ARG A 138 3.11 11.64 2.03
N TRP A 139 3.22 11.05 0.84
CA TRP A 139 4.48 10.48 0.34
C TRP A 139 5.32 11.53 -0.40
N VAL A 140 6.43 11.94 0.21
CA VAL A 140 7.37 12.92 -0.36
C VAL A 140 8.56 12.22 -1.01
N LEU A 141 9.15 12.83 -2.05
CA LEU A 141 10.36 12.31 -2.69
C LEU A 141 11.54 12.42 -1.72
N ILE A 142 12.30 11.33 -1.62
CA ILE A 142 13.57 11.33 -0.89
C ILE A 142 14.59 12.05 -1.76
N PRO A 143 15.21 13.15 -1.29
CA PRO A 143 16.24 13.83 -2.06
C PRO A 143 17.41 12.88 -2.31
N PRO A 144 18.03 12.92 -3.50
CA PRO A 144 19.23 12.14 -3.75
C PRO A 144 20.31 12.59 -2.76
N VAL A 145 20.98 11.64 -2.13
CA VAL A 145 22.14 11.93 -1.29
C VAL A 145 23.24 12.45 -2.22
N THR A 146 23.43 13.76 -2.25
CA THR A 146 24.59 14.37 -2.91
C THR A 146 25.81 14.02 -2.08
N ALA A 147 26.63 13.11 -2.60
CA ALA A 147 27.93 12.74 -2.04
C ALA A 147 28.95 13.86 -2.23
#